data_AF-A0AA40WF99-F1
#
_entry.id   AF-A0AA40WF99-F1
#
_cell.length_a   1.000
_cell.length_b   1.000
_cell.length_c   1.000
_cell.angle_alpha   90.00
_cell.angle_beta   90.00
_cell.angle_gamma   90.00
#
_symmetry.space_group_name_H-M   'P 1'
#
loop_
_entity.id
_entity.type
_entity.pdbx_description
1 polymer ?
#
loop_
_entity_poly.entity_id
_entity_poly.type
_entity_poly.pdbx_seq_one_letter_code
_entity_poly.pdbx_strand_id
1 'polypeptide(L)'
;MNKFSSVWVFSDTPSRLPELMSGAQAVGEKVNAFVLNEADSATACHLGADHVWLLSGKPEDRMIEDYAAAMAETIRQHSEGGAVLLP
;
A
#
# COMPACT_ATOMS: atom_id res chain seq x y z
N MET A 1 -14.22 0.70 19.12
CA MET A 1 -13.08 -0.04 18.53
C MET A 1 -12.00 0.98 18.23
N ASN A 2 -10.76 0.72 18.66
CA ASN A 2 -9.63 1.59 18.34
C ASN A 2 -9.15 1.20 16.95
N LYS A 3 -9.30 2.08 15.96
CA LYS A 3 -8.75 1.89 14.61
C LYS A 3 -7.23 2.14 14.65
N PHE A 4 -6.50 1.58 13.69
CA PHE A 4 -5.11 1.96 13.47
C PHE A 4 -5.07 3.36 12.86
N SER A 5 -4.16 4.22 13.34
CA SER A 5 -4.01 5.58 12.81
C SER A 5 -3.65 5.58 11.32
N SER A 6 -2.83 4.63 10.89
CA SER A 6 -2.48 4.41 9.48
C SER A 6 -2.45 2.92 9.16
N VAL A 7 -2.98 2.54 8.00
CA VAL A 7 -2.91 1.20 7.43
C VAL A 7 -2.30 1.29 6.04
N TRP A 8 -1.35 0.41 5.76
CA TRP A 8 -0.63 0.35 4.50
C TRP A 8 -1.04 -0.90 3.74
N VAL A 9 -1.30 -0.77 2.45
CA VAL A 9 -1.72 -1.85 1.57
C VAL A 9 -0.68 -2.01 0.48
N PHE A 10 -0.30 -3.24 0.20
CA PHE A 10 0.45 -3.58 -1.00
C PHE A 10 -0.07 -4.91 -1.56
N SER A 11 -0.17 -5.00 -2.88
CA SER A 11 -0.44 -6.24 -3.59
C SER A 11 0.35 -6.28 -4.88
N ASP A 12 1.04 -7.38 -5.12
CA ASP A 12 1.64 -7.70 -6.42
C ASP A 12 0.62 -8.31 -7.41
N THR A 13 -0.55 -8.68 -6.89
CA THR A 13 -1.64 -9.29 -7.64
C THR A 13 -2.78 -8.26 -7.79
N PRO A 14 -3.02 -7.68 -8.98
CA PRO A 14 -4.00 -6.59 -9.14
C PRO A 14 -5.42 -6.94 -8.66
N SER A 15 -5.85 -8.18 -8.84
CA SER A 15 -7.19 -8.63 -8.43
C SER A 15 -7.40 -8.67 -6.90
N ARG A 16 -6.32 -8.68 -6.10
CA ARG A 16 -6.39 -8.70 -4.63
C ARG A 16 -6.41 -7.30 -4.02
N LEU A 17 -6.01 -6.27 -4.77
CA LEU A 17 -5.98 -4.89 -4.30
C LEU A 17 -7.34 -4.41 -3.75
N PRO A 18 -8.50 -4.66 -4.40
CA PRO A 18 -9.80 -4.23 -3.87
C PRO A 18 -10.16 -4.84 -2.51
N GLU A 19 -9.83 -6.12 -2.31
CA GLU A 19 -10.11 -6.82 -1.06
C GLU A 19 -9.27 -6.26 0.09
N LEU A 20 -7.97 -6.08 -0.13
CA LEU A 20 -7.07 -5.53 0.87
C LEU A 20 -7.42 -4.07 1.22
N MET A 21 -7.78 -3.26 0.21
CA MET A 21 -8.25 -1.88 0.43
C MET A 21 -9.53 -1.84 1.27
N SER A 22 -10.48 -2.73 0.99
CA SER A 22 -11.72 -2.84 1.79
C SER A 22 -11.42 -3.23 3.23
N GLY A 23 -10.49 -4.18 3.44
CA GLY A 23 -10.00 -4.54 4.77
C GLY A 23 -9.35 -3.35 5.48
N ALA A 24 -8.47 -2.61 4.80
CA ALA A 24 -7.78 -1.45 5.35
C ALA A 24 -8.74 -0.35 5.81
N GLN A 25 -9.80 -0.06 5.04
CA GLN A 25 -10.80 0.94 5.42
C GLN A 25 -11.61 0.54 6.67
N ALA A 26 -11.84 -0.75 6.85
CA ALA A 26 -12.54 -1.27 8.02
C ALA A 26 -11.72 -1.05 9.31
N VAL A 27 -10.39 -1.18 9.24
CA VAL A 27 -9.52 -1.17 10.42
C VAL A 27 -8.69 0.10 10.62
N GLY A 28 -8.54 0.93 9.59
CA GLY A 28 -7.71 2.14 9.59
C GLY A 28 -8.51 3.45 9.63
N GLU A 29 -7.88 4.49 10.16
CA GLU A 29 -8.30 5.89 10.00
C GLU A 29 -7.77 6.48 8.70
N LYS A 30 -6.50 6.21 8.38
CA LYS A 30 -5.87 6.51 7.08
C LYS A 30 -5.45 5.24 6.36
N VAL A 31 -5.70 5.18 5.06
CA VAL A 31 -5.34 4.08 4.17
C VAL A 31 -4.35 4.55 3.13
N ASN A 32 -3.20 3.90 3.11
CA ASN A 32 -2.06 4.20 2.27
C ASN A 32 -1.79 3.01 1.35
N ALA A 33 -1.48 3.22 0.07
CA ALA A 33 -1.28 2.12 -0.88
C ALA A 33 0.08 2.22 -1.60
N PHE A 34 0.83 1.13 -1.63
CA PHE A 34 1.95 0.94 -2.54
C PHE A 34 1.47 0.21 -3.80
N VAL A 35 1.82 0.72 -4.97
CA VAL A 35 1.40 0.18 -6.28
C VAL A 35 2.59 0.07 -7.23
N LEU A 36 2.51 -0.84 -8.20
CA LEU A 36 3.60 -1.12 -9.14
C LEU A 36 3.46 -0.39 -10.49
N ASN A 37 2.27 0.14 -10.79
CA ASN A 37 1.97 0.81 -12.06
C ASN A 37 0.85 1.86 -11.89
N GLU A 38 0.66 2.67 -12.92
CA GLU A 38 -0.32 3.76 -12.95
C GLU A 38 -1.79 3.27 -12.94
N ALA A 39 -2.07 2.09 -13.49
CA ALA A 39 -3.42 1.53 -13.49
C ALA A 39 -3.86 1.12 -12.08
N ASP A 40 -2.96 0.50 -11.32
CA ASP A 40 -3.18 0.17 -9.92
C ASP A 40 -3.23 1.45 -9.06
N SER A 41 -2.47 2.48 -9.42
CA SER A 41 -2.55 3.80 -8.77
C SER A 41 -3.95 4.41 -8.89
N ALA A 42 -4.47 4.48 -10.11
CA ALA A 42 -5.83 4.96 -10.35
C ALA A 42 -6.88 4.13 -9.61
N THR A 43 -6.69 2.80 -9.57
CA THR A 43 -7.57 1.88 -8.85
C THR A 43 -7.54 2.13 -7.33
N ALA A 44 -6.35 2.24 -6.72
CA ALA A 44 -6.21 2.53 -5.29
C ALA A 44 -6.85 3.88 -4.90
N CYS A 45 -6.67 4.91 -5.74
CA CYS A 45 -7.35 6.20 -5.56
C CYS A 45 -8.87 6.05 -5.61
N HIS A 46 -9.41 5.32 -6.60
CA HIS A 46 -10.85 5.08 -6.71
C HIS A 46 -11.42 4.31 -5.52
N LEU A 47 -10.62 3.40 -4.96
CA LEU A 47 -10.95 2.62 -3.78
C LEU A 47 -10.81 3.41 -2.47
N GLY A 48 -10.40 4.68 -2.50
CA GLY A 48 -10.34 5.55 -1.32
C GLY A 48 -9.05 5.45 -0.53
N ALA A 49 -7.91 5.25 -1.19
CA ALA A 49 -6.60 5.50 -0.57
C ALA A 49 -6.44 7.01 -0.28
N ASP A 50 -5.99 7.36 0.92
CA ASP A 50 -5.58 8.72 1.28
C ASP A 50 -4.30 9.13 0.55
N HIS A 51 -3.38 8.17 0.39
CA HIS A 51 -2.14 8.37 -0.34
C HIS A 51 -1.75 7.11 -1.11
N VAL A 52 -1.17 7.32 -2.28
CA VAL A 52 -0.68 6.26 -3.17
C VAL A 52 0.78 6.51 -3.51
N TRP A 53 1.61 5.49 -3.35
CA TRP A 53 3.04 5.51 -3.68
C TRP A 53 3.29 4.54 -4.82
N LEU A 54 3.68 5.10 -5.97
CA LEU A 54 4.12 4.32 -7.12
C LEU A 54 5.56 3.86 -6.93
N LEU A 55 5.74 2.56 -6.74
CA LEU A 55 7.03 1.90 -6.63
C LEU A 55 7.71 1.86 -8.00
N SER A 56 8.64 2.79 -8.23
CA SER A 56 9.38 2.94 -9.49
C SER A 56 10.87 2.65 -9.34
N GLY A 57 11.64 2.74 -10.44
CA GLY A 57 13.10 2.64 -10.40
C GLY A 57 13.67 1.23 -10.50
N LYS A 58 12.94 0.30 -11.10
CA LYS A 58 13.36 -1.09 -11.23
C LYS A 58 13.85 -1.40 -12.66
N PRO A 59 15.06 -1.96 -12.86
CA PRO A 59 15.37 -2.71 -14.08
C PRO A 59 14.50 -3.98 -14.12
N GLU A 60 14.21 -4.52 -15.30
CA GLU A 60 13.27 -5.64 -15.54
C GLU A 60 13.56 -6.93 -14.73
N ASP A 61 14.70 -7.00 -14.05
CA ASP A 61 15.31 -8.21 -13.50
C ASP A 61 15.29 -8.33 -11.96
N ARG A 62 14.49 -7.51 -11.26
CA ARG A 62 14.41 -7.54 -9.79
C ARG A 62 13.11 -8.20 -9.31
N MET A 63 13.12 -8.74 -8.09
CA MET A 63 11.96 -9.40 -7.46
C MET A 63 11.15 -8.42 -6.59
N ILE A 64 9.90 -8.74 -6.25
CA ILE A 64 9.03 -7.84 -5.46
C ILE A 64 9.66 -7.47 -4.10
N GLU A 65 10.39 -8.40 -3.51
CA GLU A 65 11.11 -8.30 -2.24
C GLU A 65 12.13 -7.16 -2.23
N ASP A 66 12.67 -6.77 -3.39
CA ASP A 66 13.61 -5.64 -3.49
C ASP A 66 12.96 -4.30 -3.10
N TYR A 67 11.63 -4.20 -3.13
CA TYR A 67 10.91 -3.01 -2.68
C TYR A 67 10.72 -2.96 -1.16
N ALA A 68 10.97 -4.05 -0.43
CA ALA A 68 10.72 -4.12 1.02
C ALA A 68 11.45 -3.02 1.80
N ALA A 69 12.71 -2.74 1.43
CA ALA A 69 13.49 -1.68 2.06
C ALA A 69 12.88 -0.29 1.83
N ALA A 70 12.47 0.00 0.59
CA ALA A 70 11.84 1.27 0.23
C ALA A 70 10.48 1.43 0.92
N MET A 71 9.63 0.40 0.90
CA MET A 71 8.33 0.44 1.60
C MET A 71 8.52 0.68 3.09
N ALA A 72 9.43 -0.06 3.74
CA ALA A 72 9.69 0.09 5.17
C ALA A 72 10.23 1.47 5.51
N GLU A 73 11.07 2.06 4.66
CA GLU A 73 11.55 3.43 4.84
C GLU A 73 10.42 4.45 4.72
N THR A 74 9.60 4.35 3.67
CA THR A 74 8.44 5.23 3.50
C THR A 74 7.46 5.13 4.68
N ILE A 75 7.16 3.91 5.15
CA ILE A 75 6.29 3.71 6.32
C ILE A 75 6.85 4.43 7.56
N ARG A 76 8.17 4.33 7.82
CA ARG A 76 8.80 5.00 8.97
C ARG A 76 8.76 6.53 8.88
N GLN A 77 8.83 7.09 7.68
CA GLN A 77 8.79 8.54 7.47
C GLN A 77 7.38 9.11 7.58
N HIS A 78 6.36 8.31 7.28
CA HIS A 78 4.97 8.78 7.13
C HIS A 78 4.00 8.21 8.17
N SER A 79 4.46 7.38 9.11
CA SER A 79 3.62 6.87 10.19
C SER A 79 4.39 6.62 11.48
N GLU A 80 3.79 7.02 12.61
CA GLU A 80 4.30 6.75 13.97
C GLU A 80 3.77 5.41 14.54
N GLY A 81 3.10 4.60 13.71
CA GLY A 81 2.47 3.34 14.08
C GLY A 81 1.38 2.97 13.08
N GLY A 82 1.14 1.67 12.88
CA GLY A 82 0.17 1.19 11.90
C GLY A 82 0.26 -0.31 11.61
N ALA A 83 -0.60 -0.76 10.70
CA ALA A 83 -0.59 -2.13 10.18
C ALA A 83 -0.23 -2.13 8.69
N VAL A 84 0.39 -3.21 8.22
CA VAL A 84 0.62 -3.47 6.79
C VAL A 84 -0.21 -4.69 6.39
N LEU A 85 -1.03 -4.55 5.36
CA LEU A 85 -1.81 -5.62 4.76
C LEU A 85 -1.14 -6.07 3.46
N LEU A 86 -0.80 -7.36 3.43
CA LEU A 86 -0.18 -8.05 2.30
C LEU A 86 -1.04 -9.28 1.94
N PRO A 87 -1.13 -9.65 0.65
CA PRO A 87 -1.85 -10.84 0.20
C PRO A 87 -1.17 -12.16 0.55
#